data_AF-A0A8T6VBU9-F1
#
_entry.id   AF-A0A8T6VBU9-F1
#
_cell.length_a   1.000
_cell.length_b   1.000
_cell.length_c   1.000
_cell.angle_alpha   90.00
_cell.angle_beta   90.00
_cell.angle_gamma   90.00
#
_symmetry.space_group_name_H-M   'P 1'
#
loop_
_entity.id
_entity.type
_entity.pdbx_description
1 polymer ?
#
loop_
_entity_poly.entity_id
_entity_poly.type
_entity_poly.pdbx_seq_one_letter_code
_entity_poly.pdbx_strand_id
1 'polypeptide(L)'
;SGDFEQKDYYVWEREFMDKLATYEFVHENQGKLVMDLDFYQFAELIDIKPKTGSHFIHSMSEPYSEEDIEDQVMHNWLDHFEMQFHQLHASGHLNRPQLTHLVNDINAKRIFPVHTENQQLFKDIMSNVQMIKYGKEYVL
;
A
#
# COMPACT_ATOMS: atom_id res chain seq x y z
N SER A 1 -18.28 -27.93 -5.99
CA SER A 1 -17.87 -28.54 -7.28
C SER A 1 -16.66 -27.74 -7.71
N GLY A 2 -15.55 -28.37 -8.10
CA GLY A 2 -14.43 -27.63 -8.72
C GLY A 2 -14.72 -27.23 -10.17
N ASP A 3 -16.00 -27.20 -10.53
CA ASP A 3 -16.49 -27.02 -11.89
C ASP A 3 -17.12 -25.62 -11.98
N PHE A 4 -16.92 -24.96 -13.11
CA PHE A 4 -17.47 -23.64 -13.37
C PHE A 4 -19.01 -23.65 -13.32
N GLU A 5 -19.59 -22.85 -12.42
CA GLU A 5 -21.01 -22.56 -12.42
C GLU A 5 -21.24 -21.06 -12.57
N GLN A 6 -21.91 -20.62 -13.64
CA GLN A 6 -22.12 -19.20 -13.95
C GLN A 6 -22.79 -18.40 -12.82
N LYS A 7 -23.54 -19.08 -11.95
CA LYS A 7 -24.19 -18.48 -10.77
C LYS A 7 -23.20 -18.06 -9.68
N ASP A 8 -21.98 -18.61 -9.68
CA ASP A 8 -20.93 -18.32 -8.70
C ASP A 8 -20.27 -16.95 -8.97
N TYR A 9 -20.57 -16.36 -10.14
CA TYR A 9 -20.03 -15.08 -10.58
C TYR A 9 -21.12 -14.00 -10.59
N TYR A 10 -20.69 -12.78 -10.26
CA TYR A 10 -21.52 -11.59 -10.35
C TYR A 10 -21.98 -11.36 -11.79
N VAL A 11 -23.14 -10.72 -11.96
CA VAL A 11 -23.74 -10.50 -13.29
C VAL A 11 -22.78 -9.78 -14.25
N TRP A 12 -21.99 -8.83 -13.75
CA TRP A 12 -21.05 -8.07 -14.54
C TRP A 12 -19.80 -8.88 -14.96
N GLU A 13 -19.40 -9.90 -14.20
CA GLU A 13 -18.24 -10.75 -14.53
C GLU A 13 -18.54 -11.72 -15.69
N ARG A 14 -19.81 -12.11 -15.82
CA ARG A 14 -20.26 -13.11 -16.79
C ARG A 14 -19.95 -12.76 -18.24
N GLU A 15 -19.89 -11.46 -18.56
CA GLU A 15 -19.56 -10.97 -19.90
C GLU A 15 -18.06 -11.10 -20.25
N PHE A 16 -17.21 -11.37 -19.26
CA PHE A 16 -15.75 -11.46 -19.39
C PHE A 16 -15.20 -12.86 -19.12
N MET A 17 -16.07 -13.87 -19.01
CA MET A 17 -15.66 -15.24 -18.68
C MET A 17 -14.70 -15.85 -19.71
N ASP A 18 -14.81 -15.44 -20.97
CA ASP A 18 -13.91 -15.85 -22.06
C ASP A 18 -12.49 -15.25 -21.93
N LYS A 19 -12.32 -14.25 -21.07
CA LYS A 19 -11.05 -13.55 -20.80
C LYS A 19 -10.48 -13.86 -19.42
N LEU A 20 -11.08 -14.79 -18.68
CA LEU A 20 -10.64 -15.13 -17.34
C LEU A 20 -9.24 -15.77 -17.38
N ALA A 21 -8.34 -15.27 -16.53
CA ALA A 21 -7.02 -15.85 -16.32
C ALA A 21 -7.07 -16.79 -15.11
N THR A 22 -7.02 -18.10 -15.36
CA THR A 22 -6.95 -19.10 -14.28
C THR A 22 -5.52 -19.23 -13.74
N TYR A 23 -5.35 -19.92 -12.62
CA TYR A 23 -4.01 -20.19 -12.08
C TYR A 23 -3.13 -20.96 -13.08
N GLU A 24 -3.68 -21.88 -13.89
CA GLU A 24 -2.93 -22.59 -14.93
C GLU A 24 -2.42 -21.61 -16.00
N PHE A 25 -3.28 -20.70 -16.47
CA PHE A 25 -2.87 -19.69 -17.45
C PHE A 25 -1.76 -18.80 -16.89
N VAL A 26 -1.89 -18.36 -15.64
CA VAL A 26 -0.87 -17.54 -14.97
C VAL A 26 0.44 -18.33 -14.85
N HIS A 27 0.38 -19.58 -14.38
CA HIS A 27 1.54 -20.47 -14.23
C HIS A 27 2.32 -20.65 -15.54
N GLU A 28 1.63 -20.83 -16.66
CA GLU A 28 2.25 -21.02 -17.98
C GLU A 28 2.81 -19.72 -18.59
N ASN A 29 2.28 -18.56 -18.21
CA ASN A 29 2.57 -17.27 -18.87
C ASN A 29 3.27 -16.24 -17.97
N GLN A 30 3.80 -16.61 -16.81
CA GLN A 30 4.38 -15.70 -15.79
C GLN A 30 5.31 -14.61 -16.34
N GLY A 31 6.16 -14.91 -17.34
CA GLY A 31 7.09 -13.93 -17.93
C GLY A 31 6.44 -12.88 -18.86
N LYS A 32 5.13 -12.91 -19.04
CA LYS A 32 4.34 -12.02 -19.90
C LYS A 32 3.24 -11.27 -19.15
N LEU A 33 3.14 -11.48 -17.84
CA LEU A 33 2.04 -11.00 -17.02
C LEU A 33 2.56 -10.07 -15.93
N VAL A 34 1.71 -9.12 -15.55
CA VAL A 34 1.78 -8.41 -14.28
C VAL A 34 0.48 -8.76 -13.57
N MET A 35 0.59 -9.26 -12.34
CA MET A 35 -0.54 -9.67 -11.52
C MET A 35 -0.65 -8.71 -10.34
N ASP A 36 -1.87 -8.24 -10.09
CA ASP A 36 -2.22 -7.61 -8.82
C ASP A 36 -2.58 -8.72 -7.82
N LEU A 37 -1.95 -8.70 -6.66
CA LEU A 37 -2.07 -9.73 -5.63
C LEU A 37 -1.94 -9.06 -4.27
N ASP A 38 -3.01 -9.12 -3.47
CA ASP A 38 -2.97 -8.65 -2.08
C ASP A 38 -2.51 -9.75 -1.10
N PHE A 39 -2.22 -9.35 0.14
CA PHE A 39 -1.76 -10.25 1.19
C PHE A 39 -2.73 -11.43 1.46
N TYR A 40 -4.04 -11.19 1.39
CA TYR A 40 -5.06 -12.20 1.68
C TYR A 40 -5.18 -13.24 0.56
N GLN A 41 -4.66 -12.92 -0.63
CA GLN A 41 -4.63 -13.81 -1.80
C GLN A 41 -3.32 -14.62 -1.92
N PHE A 42 -2.38 -14.52 -0.99
CA PHE A 42 -1.08 -15.22 -1.10
C PHE A 42 -1.20 -16.75 -1.20
N ALA A 43 -2.31 -17.33 -0.73
CA ALA A 43 -2.58 -18.75 -0.91
C ALA A 43 -2.64 -19.18 -2.39
N GLU A 44 -3.02 -18.28 -3.30
CA GLU A 44 -3.03 -18.53 -4.75
C GLU A 44 -1.62 -18.88 -5.30
N LEU A 45 -0.55 -18.47 -4.61
CA LEU A 45 0.83 -18.81 -4.98
C LEU A 45 1.10 -20.31 -4.95
N ILE A 46 0.35 -21.08 -4.14
CA ILE A 46 0.46 -22.55 -4.06
C ILE A 46 0.15 -23.19 -5.41
N ASP A 47 -0.86 -22.68 -6.11
CA ASP A 47 -1.31 -23.20 -7.40
C ASP A 47 -0.59 -22.51 -8.57
N ILE A 48 -0.34 -21.20 -8.45
CA ILE A 48 0.41 -20.41 -9.46
C ILE A 48 1.86 -20.88 -9.58
N LYS A 49 2.50 -21.28 -8.47
CA LYS A 49 3.91 -21.74 -8.41
C LYS A 49 4.84 -20.78 -9.16
N PRO A 50 5.05 -19.56 -8.63
CA PRO A 50 5.92 -18.58 -9.26
C PRO A 50 7.32 -19.17 -9.50
N LYS A 51 7.95 -18.82 -10.63
CA LYS A 51 9.32 -19.22 -10.91
C LYS A 51 10.25 -18.57 -9.89
N THR A 52 11.24 -19.32 -9.40
CA THR A 52 12.33 -18.80 -8.58
C THR A 52 12.89 -17.50 -9.18
N GLY A 53 13.03 -16.47 -8.35
CA GLY A 53 13.48 -15.14 -8.78
C GLY A 53 12.38 -14.24 -9.36
N SER A 54 11.11 -14.66 -9.33
CA SER A 54 9.98 -13.77 -9.71
C SER A 54 9.94 -12.52 -8.83
N HIS A 55 9.55 -11.39 -9.41
CA HIS A 55 9.57 -10.11 -8.71
C HIS A 55 8.23 -9.84 -8.01
N PHE A 56 8.28 -9.50 -6.72
CA PHE A 56 7.15 -8.97 -5.97
C PHE A 56 7.40 -7.51 -5.64
N ILE A 57 6.51 -6.62 -6.07
CA ILE A 57 6.60 -5.19 -5.80
C ILE A 57 5.57 -4.85 -4.72
N HIS A 58 6.05 -4.54 -3.53
CA HIS A 58 5.21 -4.00 -2.47
C HIS A 58 5.09 -2.49 -2.64
N SER A 59 3.91 -2.06 -3.12
CA SER A 59 3.62 -0.65 -3.44
C SER A 59 2.77 0.07 -2.41
N MET A 60 2.99 -0.25 -1.13
CA MET A 60 2.28 0.33 0.01
C MET A 60 3.27 0.93 1.00
N SER A 61 2.78 1.77 1.92
CA SER A 61 3.61 2.26 3.02
C SER A 61 4.10 1.09 3.88
N GLU A 62 5.26 1.25 4.52
CA GLU A 62 5.70 0.31 5.56
C GLU A 62 4.63 0.20 6.66
N PRO A 63 4.55 -0.95 7.35
CA PRO A 63 3.64 -1.13 8.46
C PRO A 63 3.79 0.00 9.48
N TYR A 64 2.65 0.49 9.99
CA TYR A 64 2.65 1.59 10.96
C TYR A 64 3.16 1.14 12.35
N SER A 65 3.26 -0.17 12.60
CA SER A 65 3.67 -0.75 13.88
C SER A 65 4.56 -1.96 13.67
N GLU A 66 5.57 -2.14 14.52
CA GLU A 66 6.40 -3.35 14.59
C GLU A 66 5.60 -4.60 15.01
N GLU A 67 4.39 -4.42 15.55
CA GLU A 67 3.47 -5.52 15.90
C GLU A 67 2.68 -6.05 14.69
N ASP A 68 2.91 -5.50 13.50
CA ASP A 68 2.22 -5.96 12.29
C ASP A 68 2.79 -7.28 11.78
N ILE A 69 2.11 -8.37 12.16
CA ILE A 69 2.48 -9.73 11.76
C ILE A 69 2.35 -9.91 10.23
N GLU A 70 1.57 -9.07 9.54
CA GLU A 70 1.34 -9.20 8.09
C GLU A 70 2.63 -9.07 7.28
N ASP A 71 3.53 -8.15 7.66
CA ASP A 71 4.82 -7.97 6.98
C ASP A 71 5.72 -9.19 7.11
N GLN A 72 5.83 -9.74 8.33
CA GLN A 72 6.62 -10.95 8.57
C GLN A 72 6.03 -12.14 7.82
N VAL A 73 4.70 -12.29 7.79
CA VAL A 73 4.03 -13.36 7.06
C VAL A 73 4.23 -13.19 5.56
N MET A 74 4.10 -11.98 5.03
CA MET A 74 4.35 -11.65 3.63
C MET A 74 5.77 -12.08 3.24
N HIS A 75 6.78 -11.65 4.00
CA HIS A 75 8.17 -12.04 3.75
C HIS A 75 8.38 -13.56 3.80
N ASN A 76 7.76 -14.26 4.75
CA ASN A 76 7.84 -15.73 4.81
C ASN A 76 7.29 -16.41 3.54
N TRP A 77 6.20 -15.89 2.97
CA TRP A 77 5.67 -16.40 1.69
C TRP A 77 6.63 -16.12 0.55
N LEU A 78 7.15 -14.89 0.44
CA LEU A 78 8.08 -14.53 -0.63
C LEU A 78 9.37 -15.36 -0.56
N ASP A 79 9.90 -15.60 0.65
CA ASP A 79 11.06 -16.45 0.87
C ASP A 79 10.77 -17.92 0.51
N HIS A 80 9.60 -18.45 0.89
CA HIS A 80 9.20 -19.81 0.56
C HIS A 80 9.17 -20.07 -0.94
N PHE A 81 8.73 -19.08 -1.73
CA PHE A 81 8.66 -19.14 -3.19
C PHE A 81 9.91 -18.57 -3.89
N GLU A 82 10.94 -18.20 -3.13
CA GLU A 82 12.19 -17.63 -3.63
C GLU A 82 11.99 -16.39 -4.52
N MET A 83 11.02 -15.54 -4.17
CA MET A 83 10.67 -14.31 -4.88
C MET A 83 11.57 -13.15 -4.46
N GLN A 84 11.79 -12.20 -5.38
CA GLN A 84 12.58 -11.00 -5.15
C GLN A 84 11.65 -9.86 -4.69
N PHE A 85 11.79 -9.44 -3.43
CA PHE A 85 11.02 -8.33 -2.87
C PHE A 85 11.56 -6.95 -3.28
N HIS A 86 10.65 -6.05 -3.65
CA HIS A 86 10.95 -4.64 -3.95
C HIS A 86 9.97 -3.74 -3.18
N GLN A 87 10.49 -2.91 -2.28
CA GLN A 87 9.69 -1.87 -1.61
C GLN A 87 9.65 -0.62 -2.49
N LEU A 88 8.52 -0.33 -3.13
CA LEU A 88 8.35 0.82 -4.03
C LEU A 88 7.07 1.59 -3.70
N HIS A 89 7.19 2.55 -2.79
CA HIS A 89 6.07 3.39 -2.36
C HIS A 89 6.25 4.85 -2.83
N ALA A 90 5.18 5.41 -3.39
CA ALA A 90 5.06 6.85 -3.61
C ALA A 90 4.18 7.45 -2.50
N SER A 91 4.78 8.23 -1.60
CA SER A 91 4.04 8.86 -0.50
C SER A 91 3.01 9.86 -1.03
N GLY A 92 1.80 9.80 -0.48
CA GLY A 92 0.78 10.83 -0.68
C GLY A 92 1.01 12.11 0.12
N HIS A 93 2.05 12.17 0.97
CA HIS A 93 2.35 13.31 1.82
C HIS A 93 3.62 14.03 1.39
N LEU A 94 3.65 15.35 1.62
CA LEU A 94 4.86 16.15 1.44
C LEU A 94 5.92 15.73 2.45
N ASN A 95 7.15 15.53 1.97
CA ASN A 95 8.28 15.33 2.87
C ASN A 95 8.67 16.66 3.57
N ARG A 96 9.55 16.58 4.58
CA ARG A 96 9.94 17.74 5.40
C ARG A 96 10.47 18.94 4.56
N PRO A 97 11.38 18.77 3.58
CA PRO A 97 11.80 19.88 2.71
C PRO A 97 10.65 20.51 1.92
N GLN A 98 9.80 19.69 1.28
CA GLN A 98 8.65 20.18 0.51
C GLN A 98 7.65 20.93 1.39
N LEU A 99 7.35 20.39 2.57
CA LEU A 99 6.48 21.02 3.55
C LEU A 99 7.06 22.34 4.06
N THR A 100 8.37 22.37 4.33
CA THR A 100 9.07 23.60 4.75
C THR A 100 8.98 24.68 3.68
N HIS A 101 9.22 24.31 2.42
CA HIS A 101 9.09 25.24 1.29
C HIS A 101 7.67 25.78 1.18
N LEU A 102 6.66 24.90 1.19
CA LEU A 102 5.25 25.30 1.12
C LEU A 102 4.86 26.27 2.24
N VAL A 103 5.26 25.97 3.47
CA VAL A 103 4.93 26.79 4.64
C VAL A 103 5.60 28.17 4.56
N ASN A 104 6.86 28.22 4.12
CA ASN A 104 7.57 29.48 3.90
C ASN A 104 6.95 30.32 2.78
N ASP A 105 6.55 29.68 1.69
CA ASP A 105 5.93 30.33 0.53
C ASP A 105 4.56 30.94 0.90
N ILE A 106 3.75 30.21 1.68
CA ILE A 106 2.47 30.71 2.17
C ILE A 106 2.66 31.84 3.20
N ASN A 107 3.70 31.75 4.04
CA ASN A 107 4.01 32.72 5.10
C ASN A 107 2.79 33.07 5.99
N ALA A 108 2.08 32.05 6.46
CA ALA A 108 0.89 32.22 7.28
C ALA A 108 1.21 32.95 8.59
N LYS A 109 0.27 33.76 9.11
CA LYS A 109 0.43 34.46 10.41
C LYS A 109 0.44 33.49 11.59
N ARG A 110 -0.29 32.38 11.50
CA ARG A 110 -0.37 31.32 12.51
C ARG A 110 -0.56 29.97 11.80
N ILE A 111 0.12 28.94 12.28
CA ILE A 111 0.08 27.60 11.71
C ILE A 111 -0.56 26.63 12.69
N PHE A 112 -1.49 25.80 12.23
CA PHE A 112 -2.16 24.77 13.02
C PHE A 112 -1.84 23.40 12.41
N PRO A 113 -0.86 22.64 12.96
CA PRO A 113 -0.51 21.33 12.44
C PRO A 113 -1.64 20.33 12.74
N VAL A 114 -2.31 19.85 11.69
CA VAL A 114 -3.36 18.81 11.75
C VAL A 114 -2.86 17.54 11.05
N HIS A 115 -3.51 16.40 11.32
CA HIS A 115 -3.16 15.11 10.68
C HIS A 115 -1.68 14.71 10.88
N THR A 116 -1.17 14.93 12.10
CA THR A 116 0.18 14.55 12.52
C THR A 116 0.18 14.19 14.00
N GLU A 117 0.91 13.15 14.38
CA GLU A 117 1.12 12.77 15.78
C GLU A 117 2.22 13.62 16.43
N ASN A 118 3.11 14.22 15.63
CA ASN A 118 4.32 14.91 16.08
C ASN A 118 4.28 16.42 15.77
N GLN A 119 3.21 17.10 16.21
CA GLN A 119 3.01 18.54 16.01
C GLN A 119 4.19 19.40 16.48
N GLN A 120 4.98 18.95 17.46
CA GLN A 120 6.12 19.70 17.99
C GLN A 120 7.22 19.91 16.93
N LEU A 121 7.38 18.99 15.99
CA LEU A 121 8.41 19.09 14.93
C LEU A 121 8.20 20.30 14.02
N PHE A 122 6.98 20.82 13.93
CA PHE A 122 6.70 22.04 13.16
C PHE A 122 7.38 23.28 13.76
N LYS A 123 7.71 23.28 15.06
CA LYS A 123 8.44 24.37 15.70
C LYS A 123 9.88 24.50 15.22
N ASP A 124 10.46 23.40 14.74
CA ASP A 124 11.80 23.42 14.13
C ASP A 124 11.79 24.09 12.75
N ILE A 125 10.60 24.22 12.15
CA ILE A 125 10.41 24.81 10.82
C ILE A 125 9.98 26.28 10.98
N MET A 126 9.04 26.57 11.90
CA MET A 126 8.45 27.90 12.08
C MET A 126 8.21 28.26 13.54
N SER A 127 8.30 29.55 13.87
CA SER A 127 8.11 30.05 15.24
C SER A 127 6.65 30.29 15.64
N ASN A 128 5.74 30.43 14.67
CA ASN A 128 4.33 30.81 14.88
C ASN A 128 3.34 29.64 14.86
N VAL A 129 3.78 28.49 15.36
CA VAL A 129 3.00 27.24 15.41
C VAL A 129 2.11 27.19 16.64
N GLN A 130 0.80 26.99 16.42
CA GLN A 130 -0.20 26.75 17.46
C GLN A 130 -0.38 25.24 17.65
N MET A 131 0.02 24.74 18.82
CA MET A 131 -0.26 23.35 19.21
C MET A 131 -1.76 23.13 19.40
N ILE A 132 -2.30 22.10 18.75
CA ILE A 132 -3.73 21.82 18.77
C ILE A 132 -4.08 20.64 19.69
N LYS A 133 -5.28 20.69 20.28
CA LYS A 133 -5.87 19.62 21.10
C LYS A 133 -7.22 19.25 20.51
N TYR A 134 -7.52 17.95 20.43
CA TYR A 134 -8.81 17.46 19.96
C TYR A 134 -9.95 18.06 20.80
N GLY A 135 -11.02 18.49 20.14
CA GLY A 135 -12.21 19.06 20.77
C GLY A 135 -12.03 20.47 21.37
N LYS A 136 -10.86 21.11 21.23
CA LYS A 136 -10.65 22.48 21.69
C LYS A 136 -10.96 23.49 20.59
N GLU A 137 -11.71 24.53 20.94
CA GLU A 137 -11.94 25.70 20.09
C GLU A 137 -10.75 26.67 20.16
N TYR A 138 -10.42 27.25 19.00
CA TYR A 138 -9.35 28.22 18.84
C TYR A 138 -9.90 29.48 18.17
N VAL A 139 -9.73 30.63 18.83
CA VAL A 139 -10.06 31.93 18.27
C VAL A 139 -8.88 32.41 17.43
N LEU A 140 -9.16 32.83 16.19
CA LEU A 140 -8.14 33.26 15.23
C LEU A 140 -7.63 34.66 15.56
#